data_AF-K2CGP4-F1
#
_entry.id   AF-K2CGP4-F1
#
_cell.length_a   1.000
_cell.length_b   1.000
_cell.length_c   1.000
_cell.angle_alpha   90.00
_cell.angle_beta   90.00
_cell.angle_gamma   90.00
#
_symmetry.space_group_name_H-M   'P 1'
#
loop_
_entity.id
_entity.type
_entity.pdbx_description
1 polymer ?
#
loop_
_entity_poly.entity_id
_entity_poly.type
_entity_poly.pdbx_seq_one_letter_code
_entity_poly.pdbx_strand_id
1 'polypeptide(L)'
;MHMSRTVLQIPLSADIRDDAYNMVTSQGFSSLQEAVRLVIHKIAKGTLRLEVYSEPAPIQLTAKAIKRYNKMDADIAAGKNFKTAKNIDDLMKQLGYEGN
;
A
#
# COMPACT_ATOMS: atom_id res chain seq x y z
N MET A 1 -6.91 -38.05 9.37
CA MET A 1 -7.19 -36.95 8.43
C MET A 1 -6.65 -37.35 7.06
N HIS A 2 -7.52 -37.52 6.07
CA HIS A 2 -7.12 -37.83 4.70
C HIS A 2 -6.46 -36.58 4.10
N MET A 3 -5.21 -36.66 3.63
CA MET A 3 -4.63 -35.59 2.82
C MET A 3 -5.27 -35.62 1.43
N SER A 4 -6.36 -34.88 1.26
CA SER A 4 -6.96 -34.65 -0.06
C SER A 4 -6.04 -33.74 -0.88
N ARG A 5 -5.28 -34.33 -1.79
CA ARG A 5 -4.53 -33.56 -2.80
C ARG A 5 -5.53 -32.91 -3.74
N THR A 6 -5.56 -31.58 -3.72
CA THR A 6 -6.40 -30.77 -4.62
C THR A 6 -5.51 -30.12 -5.67
N VAL A 7 -6.00 -30.07 -6.91
CA VAL A 7 -5.30 -29.42 -8.03
C VAL A 7 -5.82 -27.98 -8.17
N LEU A 8 -4.90 -27.02 -8.27
CA LEU A 8 -5.23 -25.64 -8.62
C LEU A 8 -4.94 -25.44 -10.11
N GLN A 9 -5.97 -25.09 -10.88
CA GLN A 9 -5.85 -24.71 -12.28
C GLN A 9 -5.89 -23.18 -12.40
N ILE A 10 -4.90 -22.60 -13.06
CA ILE A 10 -4.80 -21.17 -13.29
C ILE A 10 -4.64 -20.98 -14.80
N PRO A 11 -5.57 -20.31 -15.48
CA PRO A 11 -5.40 -19.89 -16.87
C PRO A 11 -4.40 -18.72 -16.95
N LEU A 12 -3.39 -18.85 -17.79
CA LEU A 12 -2.43 -17.78 -18.11
C LEU A 12 -1.87 -17.99 -19.52
N SER A 13 -1.34 -16.94 -20.13
CA SER A 13 -0.64 -17.05 -21.41
C SER A 13 0.66 -17.86 -21.26
N ALA A 14 1.10 -18.48 -22.36
CA ALA A 14 2.36 -19.23 -22.39
C ALA A 14 3.55 -18.33 -22.05
N ASP A 15 3.56 -17.10 -22.57
CA ASP A 15 4.66 -16.15 -22.35
C ASP A 15 4.83 -15.82 -20.85
N ILE A 16 3.73 -15.46 -20.16
CA ILE A 16 3.77 -15.15 -18.72
C ILE A 16 4.20 -16.38 -17.91
N ARG A 17 3.74 -17.57 -18.31
CA ARG A 17 4.13 -18.82 -17.65
C ARG A 17 5.64 -19.02 -17.73
N ASP A 18 6.21 -18.85 -18.91
CA ASP A 18 7.61 -19.15 -19.19
C ASP A 18 8.53 -18.10 -18.56
N ASP A 19 8.15 -16.82 -18.61
CA ASP A 19 8.84 -15.74 -17.90
C ASP A 19 8.83 -15.95 -16.38
N ALA A 20 7.66 -16.29 -15.82
CA ALA A 20 7.53 -16.57 -14.40
C ALA A 20 8.37 -17.79 -13.99
N TYR A 21 8.38 -18.85 -14.81
CA TYR A 21 9.19 -20.05 -14.57
C TYR A 21 10.69 -19.71 -14.50
N ASN A 22 11.20 -18.98 -15.49
CA ASN A 22 12.61 -18.57 -15.52
C ASN A 22 12.99 -17.74 -14.29
N MET A 23 12.11 -16.81 -13.89
CA MET A 23 12.33 -15.97 -12.72
C MET A 23 12.34 -16.78 -11.42
N VAL A 24 11.36 -17.65 -11.18
CA VAL A 24 11.34 -18.44 -9.92
C VAL A 24 12.49 -19.44 -9.86
N THR A 25 12.90 -20.02 -10.99
CA THR A 25 14.08 -20.89 -11.04
C THR A 25 15.36 -20.12 -10.70
N SER A 26 15.53 -18.89 -11.22
CA SER A 26 16.66 -18.03 -10.84
C SER A 26 16.68 -17.66 -9.35
N GLN A 27 15.51 -17.64 -8.70
CA GLN A 27 15.35 -17.40 -7.27
C GLN A 27 15.53 -18.68 -6.42
N GLY A 28 15.84 -19.82 -7.05
CA GLY A 28 16.13 -21.09 -6.38
C GLY A 28 14.92 -21.99 -6.13
N PHE A 29 13.75 -21.69 -6.71
CA PHE A 29 12.61 -22.60 -6.65
C PHE A 29 12.79 -23.77 -7.64
N SER A 30 12.35 -24.97 -7.24
CA SER A 30 12.45 -26.17 -8.07
C SER A 30 11.39 -26.21 -9.17
N SER A 31 10.29 -25.46 -8.99
CA SER A 31 9.18 -25.39 -9.95
C SER A 31 8.28 -24.19 -9.70
N LEU A 32 7.50 -23.81 -10.70
CA LEU A 32 6.48 -22.77 -10.58
C LEU A 32 5.40 -23.15 -9.55
N GLN A 33 5.03 -24.43 -9.48
CA GLN A 33 4.03 -24.93 -8.54
C GLN A 33 4.48 -24.82 -7.08
N GLU A 34 5.78 -24.98 -6.82
CA GLU A 34 6.35 -24.78 -5.49
C GLU A 34 6.23 -23.32 -5.04
N ALA A 35 6.59 -22.38 -5.93
CA ALA A 35 6.44 -20.95 -5.67
C ALA A 35 4.97 -20.58 -5.38
N VAL A 36 4.04 -21.08 -6.20
CA VAL A 36 2.59 -20.87 -6.01
C VAL A 36 2.11 -21.44 -4.67
N ARG A 37 2.54 -22.65 -4.28
CA ARG A 37 2.20 -23.24 -2.97
C ARG A 37 2.70 -22.37 -1.81
N LEU A 38 3.93 -21.86 -1.90
CA LEU A 38 4.50 -21.01 -0.86
C LEU A 38 3.74 -19.70 -0.72
N VAL A 39 3.38 -19.06 -1.84
CA VAL A 39 2.57 -17.84 -1.85
C VAL A 39 1.21 -18.08 -1.23
N ILE A 40 0.49 -19.12 -1.65
CA ILE A 40 -0.83 -19.48 -1.08
C ILE A 40 -0.71 -19.75 0.42
N HIS A 41 0.34 -20.42 0.86
CA HIS A 41 0.58 -20.70 2.29
C HIS A 41 0.82 -19.42 3.09
N LYS A 42 1.58 -18.46 2.55
CA LYS A 42 1.79 -17.15 3.19
C LYS A 42 0.52 -16.32 3.25
N ILE A 43 -0.32 -16.36 2.20
CA ILE A 43 -1.63 -15.71 2.19
C ILE A 43 -2.54 -16.33 3.25
N ALA A 44 -2.63 -17.66 3.31
CA ALA A 44 -3.45 -18.37 4.28
C ALA A 44 -3.04 -18.09 5.74
N LYS A 45 -1.74 -17.86 5.97
CA LYS A 45 -1.20 -17.46 7.28
C LYS A 45 -1.32 -15.95 7.57
N GLY A 46 -1.79 -15.14 6.62
CA GLY A 46 -1.85 -13.69 6.75
C GLY A 46 -0.49 -12.99 6.80
N THR A 47 0.61 -13.68 6.45
CA THR A 47 1.97 -13.13 6.44
C THR A 47 2.34 -12.47 5.12
N LEU A 48 1.54 -12.69 4.08
CA LEU A 48 1.60 -11.97 2.82
C LEU A 48 0.27 -11.27 2.57
N ARG A 49 0.31 -9.94 2.46
CA ARG A 49 -0.81 -9.12 2.01
C ARG A 49 -0.47 -8.60 0.62
N LEU A 50 -1.05 -9.25 -0.39
CA LEU A 50 -1.05 -8.71 -1.75
C LEU A 50 -2.24 -7.76 -1.83
N GLU A 51 -1.97 -6.47 -1.63
CA GLU A 51 -2.99 -5.46 -1.83
C GLU A 51 -3.18 -5.29 -3.34
N VAL A 52 -4.41 -5.50 -3.82
CA VAL A 52 -4.77 -5.22 -5.22
C VAL A 52 -4.88 -3.71 -5.34
N TYR A 53 -3.74 -3.04 -5.42
CA TYR A 53 -3.72 -1.63 -5.76
C TYR A 53 -3.95 -1.52 -7.26
N SER A 54 -5.15 -1.11 -7.65
CA SER A 54 -5.33 -0.42 -8.92
C SER A 54 -4.41 0.80 -8.90
N GLU A 55 -3.47 0.87 -9.84
CA GLU A 55 -2.56 2.00 -9.93
C GLU A 55 -3.32 3.34 -9.95
N PRO A 56 -2.80 4.37 -9.27
CA PRO A 56 -1.51 4.40 -8.57
C PRO A 56 -1.60 3.82 -7.15
N ALA A 57 -0.54 3.14 -6.71
CA ALA A 57 -0.39 2.67 -5.34
C ALA A 57 -0.67 3.81 -4.33
N PRO A 58 -1.34 3.55 -3.20
CA PRO A 58 -1.64 4.59 -2.23
C PRO A 58 -0.33 5.22 -1.77
N ILE A 59 -0.26 6.55 -1.90
CA ILE A 59 0.90 7.35 -1.49
C ILE A 59 1.06 7.17 0.02
N GLN A 60 2.04 6.35 0.43
CA GLN A 60 2.40 6.23 1.84
C GLN A 60 3.18 7.47 2.25
N LEU A 61 2.67 8.17 3.27
CA LEU A 61 3.37 9.31 3.86
C LEU A 61 4.67 8.84 4.51
N THR A 62 5.74 9.62 4.34
CA THR A 62 6.99 9.37 5.08
C THR A 62 6.77 9.50 6.58
N ALA A 63 7.57 8.82 7.40
CA ALA A 63 7.48 8.91 8.86
C ALA A 63 7.52 10.37 9.38
N LYS A 64 8.28 11.23 8.70
CA LYS A 64 8.34 12.68 8.99
C LYS A 64 7.01 13.38 8.69
N ALA A 65 6.37 13.06 7.57
CA ALA A 65 5.08 13.62 7.20
C ALA A 65 3.97 13.16 8.16
N ILE A 66 3.93 11.87 8.50
CA ILE A 66 3.00 11.31 9.50
C ILE A 66 3.15 12.06 10.84
N LYS A 67 4.38 12.21 11.33
CA LYS A 67 4.64 12.95 12.59
C LYS A 67 4.16 14.40 12.51
N ARG A 68 4.30 15.06 11.36
CA ARG A 68 3.84 16.44 11.15
C ARG A 68 2.31 16.54 11.22
N TYR A 69 1.60 15.67 10.49
CA TYR A 69 0.14 15.69 10.46
C TYR A 69 -0.46 15.28 11.80
N ASN A 70 0.05 14.23 12.44
CA ASN A 70 -0.40 13.85 13.79
C ASN A 70 -0.22 14.98 14.82
N LYS A 71 0.86 15.77 14.68
CA LYS A 71 1.07 16.95 15.53
C LYS A 71 0.04 18.05 15.22
N MET A 72 -0.27 18.30 13.95
CA MET A 72 -1.30 19.26 13.55
C MET A 72 -2.67 18.88 14.13
N ASP A 73 -3.05 17.60 14.06
CA ASP A 73 -4.31 17.11 14.61
C ASP A 73 -4.36 17.27 16.13
N ALA A 74 -3.26 16.93 16.82
CA ALA A 74 -3.15 17.10 18.27
C ALA A 74 -3.20 18.58 18.69
N ASP A 75 -2.54 19.45 17.93
CA ASP A 75 -2.53 20.89 18.17
C ASP A 75 -3.94 21.48 17.98
N ILE A 76 -4.66 21.10 16.91
CA ILE A 76 -6.05 21.52 16.67
C ILE A 76 -6.96 21.02 17.81
N ALA A 77 -6.87 19.75 18.20
CA ALA A 77 -7.67 19.18 19.28
C ALA A 77 -7.40 19.84 20.64
N ALA A 78 -6.14 20.21 20.90
CA ALA A 78 -5.73 20.90 22.12
C ALA A 78 -5.99 22.42 22.09
N GLY A 79 -6.51 22.96 20.99
CA GLY A 79 -6.74 24.39 20.83
C GLY A 79 -5.46 25.21 20.72
N LYS A 80 -4.37 24.64 20.19
CA LYS A 80 -3.04 25.26 20.09
C LYS A 80 -2.59 25.35 18.63
N ASN A 81 -1.72 26.32 18.33
CA ASN A 81 -1.06 26.47 17.02
C ASN A 81 -1.98 26.48 15.78
N PHE A 82 -3.23 26.90 15.94
CA PHE A 82 -4.17 27.11 14.84
C PHE A 82 -4.76 28.53 14.92
N LYS A 83 -5.24 29.04 13.79
CA LYS A 83 -5.95 30.31 13.69
C LYS A 83 -7.30 30.08 13.03
N THR A 84 -8.28 30.84 13.46
CA THR A 84 -9.59 30.90 12.80
C THR A 84 -9.68 32.21 12.05
N ALA A 85 -10.32 32.18 10.89
CA ALA A 85 -10.64 33.37 10.11
C ALA A 85 -12.16 33.53 10.09
N LYS A 86 -12.64 34.77 10.21
CA LYS A 86 -14.08 35.06 10.23
C LYS A 86 -14.70 35.12 8.85
N ASN A 87 -13.90 35.43 7.84
CA ASN A 87 -14.28 35.52 6.44
C ASN A 87 -13.06 35.28 5.52
N ILE A 88 -13.31 35.23 4.22
CA ILE A 88 -12.28 34.95 3.21
C ILE A 88 -11.20 36.05 3.22
N ASP A 89 -11.58 37.32 3.33
CA ASP A 89 -10.62 38.43 3.32
C ASP A 89 -9.64 38.36 4.51
N ASP A 90 -10.15 38.03 5.70
CA ASP A 90 -9.35 37.80 6.91
C ASP A 90 -8.41 36.59 6.75
N LEU A 91 -8.90 35.49 6.14
CA LEU A 91 -8.05 34.33 5.84
C LEU A 91 -6.91 34.69 4.88
N MET A 92 -7.22 35.40 3.80
CA MET A 92 -6.23 35.80 2.79
C MET A 92 -5.16 36.72 3.39
N LYS A 93 -5.57 37.66 4.24
CA LYS A 93 -4.65 38.52 5.01
C LYS A 93 -3.77 37.71 5.96
N GLN A 94 -4.32 36.72 6.66
CA GLN A 94 -3.56 35.84 7.55
C GLN A 94 -2.53 34.95 6.81
N LEU A 95 -2.80 34.62 5.54
CA LEU A 95 -1.90 33.88 4.66
C LEU A 95 -0.84 34.77 3.97
N GLY A 96 -0.85 36.07 4.24
CA GLY A 96 0.11 37.03 3.66
C GLY A 96 -0.21 37.42 2.22
N TYR A 97 -1.46 37.25 1.79
CA TYR A 97 -1.92 37.71 0.49
C TYR A 97 -2.41 39.16 0.62
N GLU A 98 -1.60 40.12 0.18
CA GLU A 98 -2.02 41.50 -0.01
C GLU A 98 -2.57 41.62 -1.44
N GLY A 99 -3.88 41.88 -1.58
CA GLY A 99 -4.48 42.13 -2.88
C GLY A 99 -3.87 43.38 -3.51
N ASN A 100 -3.44 43.28 -4.76
CA ASN A 100 -3.28 44.45 -5.62
C ASN A 100 -4.64 45.07 -5.93
#